data_AF-A0A2E1W4H9-F1
#
_entry.id   AF-A0A2E1W4H9-F1
#
_cell.length_a   1.000
_cell.length_b   1.000
_cell.length_c   1.000
_cell.angle_alpha   90.00
_cell.angle_beta   90.00
_cell.angle_gamma   90.00
#
_symmetry.space_group_name_H-M   'P 1'
#
loop_
_entity.id
_entity.type
_entity.pdbx_description
1 polymer ?
#
loop_
_entity_poly.entity_id
_entity_poly.type
_entity_poly.pdbx_seq_one_letter_code
_entity_poly.pdbx_strand_id
1 'polypeptide(L)'
;MNGCGENVEIEKPKLEKPKTEIIVEDVEQDEKINDNLTRITDPKKVEELRQKLLEEEAFKKELELEDLKSRTFAERYKLGDTSIVVDLIETLKNGEYEDRKEAFKTLQSRYEAPKEYRIREKELQDAILSQITDDKFAYHAIQLAGIMRINGFASLFEKEILKGESKNIGRLFYWLGTSGRGVEVLDFIEQKIKSSKLDKSIQKDVISGLKQFGRNGSKKIKEKVGQICLSIYNKKIVPVKSFDDLKNSRIGYSSADNILYCLYNYGDKKVVPIATSFLKKGVREEQSLIALIKLNGNSELSRLKEYLGDSVKFDYALSPAKVFHEAFTKQSEIPKLILENLDKFKNNSIRRVDKVVETLIKMDQTIWLTKLESIITSESLIDNLLNSYAILRNNPEEIAEALYLIGLIDTPIQSSIISEAKFHDRYFGKNAHIFNLLHFSGLFIDLDTSLLIEQIASTVDYLFENSSSVFENSLIGTQLEDENEISITLIFNENAYLYNSNKGSNCYLEMIKLLNQVLEDNNAEERFCFLSASDGGIRYLFGDQEYVKVFKTQCGLVKASQENEQENEGEEEIEEIKDEEDLELQSQEEDVSLGS
;
A
#
# COMPACT_ATOMS: atom_id res chain seq x y z
N MET A 1 59.31 36.83 -94.57
CA MET A 1 59.22 38.28 -94.88
C MET A 1 58.70 38.98 -93.65
N ASN A 2 59.36 40.08 -93.31
CA ASN A 2 59.11 40.95 -92.16
C ASN A 2 57.68 41.53 -92.14
N GLY A 3 57.24 41.90 -90.93
CA GLY A 3 56.25 42.97 -90.70
C GLY A 3 55.13 42.55 -89.74
N CYS A 4 55.30 42.79 -88.42
CA CYS A 4 54.73 43.94 -87.67
C CYS A 4 53.28 43.67 -87.22
N GLY A 5 53.05 43.35 -85.93
CA GLY A 5 52.60 44.30 -84.90
C GLY A 5 51.21 43.80 -84.41
N GLU A 6 50.79 43.85 -83.15
CA GLU A 6 51.10 44.68 -82.00
C GLU A 6 50.93 43.89 -80.69
N ASN A 7 51.59 44.39 -79.63
CA ASN A 7 51.35 44.06 -78.21
C ASN A 7 49.89 44.41 -77.83
N VAL A 8 49.26 43.80 -76.82
CA VAL A 8 49.36 44.22 -75.41
C VAL A 8 49.03 43.07 -74.44
N GLU A 9 49.68 43.20 -73.29
CA GLU A 9 49.86 42.42 -72.06
C GLU A 9 48.62 41.79 -71.40
N ILE A 10 48.71 40.50 -71.01
CA ILE A 10 48.99 39.91 -69.68
C ILE A 10 47.74 39.82 -68.77
N GLU A 11 47.31 38.58 -68.46
CA GLU A 11 47.26 38.01 -67.10
C GLU A 11 46.93 36.50 -67.17
N LYS A 12 47.72 35.67 -66.47
CA LYS A 12 47.55 34.21 -66.37
C LYS A 12 46.66 33.84 -65.15
N PRO A 13 46.41 32.55 -64.87
CA PRO A 13 45.23 31.77 -65.27
C PRO A 13 44.33 31.44 -64.06
N LYS A 14 43.02 31.26 -64.26
CA LYS A 14 42.19 30.55 -63.27
C LYS A 14 41.66 29.28 -63.91
N LEU A 15 42.26 28.15 -63.51
CA LEU A 15 41.65 26.83 -63.68
C LEU A 15 40.34 26.82 -62.89
N GLU A 16 39.24 26.63 -63.61
CA GLU A 16 37.93 26.33 -63.06
C GLU A 16 38.00 25.04 -62.25
N LYS A 17 37.67 25.13 -60.95
CA LYS A 17 37.27 23.98 -60.15
C LYS A 17 35.76 23.80 -60.30
N PRO A 18 35.24 22.57 -60.44
CA PRO A 18 33.82 22.33 -60.59
C PRO A 18 33.07 22.79 -59.33
N LYS A 19 31.91 23.43 -59.54
CA LYS A 19 30.94 23.71 -58.49
C LYS A 19 30.52 22.37 -57.87
N THR A 20 31.00 22.08 -56.67
CA THR A 20 30.33 21.15 -55.78
C THR A 20 29.05 21.85 -55.33
N GLU A 21 27.90 21.36 -55.77
CA GLU A 21 26.63 21.67 -55.13
C GLU A 21 26.75 21.27 -53.66
N ILE A 22 26.74 22.28 -52.78
CA ILE A 22 26.45 22.07 -51.38
C ILE A 22 24.94 21.87 -51.34
N ILE A 23 24.51 20.62 -51.21
CA ILE A 23 23.18 20.31 -50.70
C ILE A 23 23.20 20.84 -49.27
N VAL A 24 22.53 21.96 -49.04
CA VAL A 24 22.19 22.42 -47.70
C VAL A 24 21.13 21.46 -47.22
N GLU A 25 21.46 20.57 -46.30
CA GLU A 25 20.45 19.87 -45.51
C GLU A 25 19.64 20.94 -44.78
N ASP A 26 18.33 20.94 -45.03
CA ASP A 26 17.38 21.85 -44.39
C ASP A 26 17.55 21.77 -42.87
N VAL A 27 17.85 22.91 -42.25
CA VAL A 27 17.80 23.07 -40.80
C VAL A 27 16.33 22.96 -40.41
N GLU A 28 15.96 21.85 -39.77
CA GLU A 28 14.60 21.61 -39.28
C GLU A 28 14.11 22.78 -38.42
N GLN A 29 12.95 23.32 -38.81
CA GLN A 29 12.26 24.40 -38.14
C GLN A 29 11.36 23.84 -37.03
N ASP A 30 11.09 24.65 -36.01
CA ASP A 30 10.07 24.40 -34.99
C ASP A 30 8.78 23.89 -35.67
N GLU A 31 8.36 22.67 -35.35
CA GLU A 31 7.22 22.01 -35.96
C GLU A 31 6.00 22.20 -35.05
N LYS A 32 5.00 22.97 -35.52
CA LYS A 32 3.72 23.10 -34.83
C LYS A 32 2.90 21.83 -35.10
N ILE A 33 2.83 20.94 -34.12
CA ILE A 33 2.09 19.66 -34.22
C ILE A 33 0.58 19.93 -34.18
N ASN A 34 0.13 20.80 -33.28
CA ASN A 34 -1.27 21.26 -33.20
C ASN A 34 -1.35 22.65 -32.57
N ASP A 35 -2.56 23.17 -32.34
CA ASP A 35 -2.74 24.54 -31.81
C ASP A 35 -2.10 24.79 -30.44
N ASN A 36 -1.90 23.73 -29.66
CA ASN A 36 -1.41 23.80 -28.29
C ASN A 36 -0.01 23.15 -28.13
N LEU A 37 0.53 22.48 -29.15
CA LEU A 37 1.78 21.72 -29.07
C LEU A 37 2.77 22.13 -30.17
N THR A 38 3.96 22.54 -29.75
CA THR A 38 5.10 22.81 -30.63
C THR A 38 6.27 21.88 -30.29
N ARG A 39 6.81 21.20 -31.29
CA ARG A 39 8.05 20.43 -31.18
C ARG A 39 9.23 21.24 -31.68
N ILE A 40 10.29 21.29 -30.89
CA ILE A 40 11.55 21.93 -31.21
C ILE A 40 12.60 20.84 -31.38
N THR A 41 13.16 20.75 -32.57
CA THR A 41 14.26 19.83 -32.91
C THR A 41 15.60 20.54 -33.11
N ASP A 42 15.63 21.89 -33.11
CA ASP A 42 16.88 22.67 -33.18
C ASP A 42 17.76 22.40 -31.95
N PRO A 43 18.93 21.75 -32.10
CA PRO A 43 19.76 21.34 -30.98
C PRO A 43 20.20 22.49 -30.09
N LYS A 44 20.35 23.71 -30.64
CA LYS A 44 20.75 24.88 -29.84
C LYS A 44 19.62 25.34 -28.92
N LYS A 45 18.40 25.44 -29.44
CA LYS A 45 17.23 25.82 -28.65
C LYS A 45 16.89 24.76 -27.61
N VAL A 46 17.01 23.48 -27.96
CA VAL A 46 16.79 22.38 -27.00
C VAL A 46 17.79 22.44 -25.86
N GLU A 47 19.08 22.71 -26.14
CA GLU A 47 20.10 22.86 -25.10
C GLU A 47 19.87 24.11 -24.22
N GLU A 48 19.42 25.22 -24.79
CA GLU A 48 19.04 26.42 -24.02
C GLU A 48 17.88 26.12 -23.04
N LEU A 49 16.82 25.43 -23.51
CA LEU A 49 15.71 25.01 -22.67
C LEU A 49 16.16 24.00 -21.60
N ARG A 50 17.04 23.06 -21.96
CA ARG A 50 17.62 22.07 -21.05
C ARG A 50 18.37 22.75 -19.91
N GLN A 51 19.20 23.75 -20.21
CA GLN A 51 19.92 24.51 -19.19
C GLN A 51 18.98 25.27 -18.27
N LYS A 52 17.93 25.91 -18.81
CA LYS A 52 16.91 26.60 -18.00
C LYS A 52 16.24 25.64 -17.00
N LEU A 53 15.80 24.46 -17.46
CA LEU A 53 15.17 23.47 -16.59
C LEU A 53 16.14 22.93 -15.51
N LEU A 54 17.40 22.70 -15.86
CA LEU A 54 18.42 22.26 -14.89
C LEU A 54 18.73 23.34 -13.84
N GLU A 55 18.72 24.62 -14.22
CA GLU A 55 18.88 25.74 -13.29
C GLU A 55 17.68 25.85 -12.32
N GLU A 56 16.46 25.71 -12.82
CA GLU A 56 15.24 25.67 -11.99
C GLU A 56 15.26 24.49 -11.01
N GLU A 57 15.66 23.30 -11.48
CA GLU A 57 15.81 22.10 -10.63
C GLU A 57 16.91 22.29 -9.57
N ALA A 58 18.05 22.90 -9.95
CA ALA A 58 19.14 23.19 -9.02
C ALA A 58 18.72 24.20 -7.94
N PHE A 59 17.99 25.25 -8.32
CA PHE A 59 17.44 26.24 -7.38
C PHE A 59 16.45 25.60 -6.41
N LYS A 60 15.55 24.73 -6.91
CA LYS A 60 14.62 23.96 -6.06
C LYS A 60 15.37 23.08 -5.06
N LYS A 61 16.41 22.35 -5.50
CA LYS A 61 17.26 21.54 -4.63
C LYS A 61 18.00 22.38 -3.58
N GLU A 62 18.43 23.60 -3.92
CA GLU A 62 19.04 24.53 -2.98
C GLU A 62 18.04 24.95 -1.89
N LEU A 63 16.81 25.30 -2.28
CA LEU A 63 15.74 25.69 -1.36
C LEU A 63 15.32 24.54 -0.43
N GLU A 64 15.25 23.31 -0.96
CA GLU A 64 15.02 22.09 -0.16
C GLU A 64 16.16 21.84 0.84
N LEU A 65 17.39 22.11 0.45
CA LEU A 65 18.57 21.95 1.31
C LEU A 65 18.62 23.03 2.41
N GLU A 66 18.19 24.26 2.10
CA GLU A 66 18.00 25.32 3.11
C GLU A 66 16.91 24.94 4.12
N ASP A 67 15.76 24.46 3.65
CA ASP A 67 14.70 23.95 4.53
C ASP A 67 15.22 22.82 5.42
N LEU A 68 15.94 21.84 4.84
CA LEU A 68 16.53 20.73 5.57
C LEU A 68 17.48 21.21 6.68
N LYS A 69 18.31 22.23 6.42
CA LYS A 69 19.24 22.80 7.41
C LYS A 69 18.53 23.48 8.59
N SER A 70 17.29 23.95 8.41
CA SER A 70 16.51 24.58 9.48
C SER A 70 15.92 23.56 10.48
N ARG A 71 15.86 22.28 10.09
CA ARG A 71 15.29 21.19 10.87
C ARG A 71 16.26 20.67 11.95
N THR A 72 15.72 19.97 12.94
CA THR A 72 16.52 19.36 14.01
C THR A 72 17.44 18.26 13.47
N PHE A 73 18.53 17.95 14.19
CA PHE A 73 19.45 16.88 13.78
C PHE A 73 18.76 15.52 13.59
N ALA A 74 17.75 15.21 14.42
CA ALA A 74 17.00 13.97 14.29
C ALA A 74 16.11 13.93 13.04
N GLU A 75 15.51 15.06 12.65
CA GLU A 75 14.71 15.16 11.42
C GLU A 75 15.59 15.08 10.18
N ARG A 76 16.73 15.78 10.19
CA ARG A 76 17.72 15.70 9.11
C ARG A 76 18.21 14.28 8.92
N TYR A 77 18.55 13.58 10.02
CA TYR A 77 18.91 12.16 9.96
C TYR A 77 17.80 11.30 9.35
N LYS A 78 16.54 11.52 9.79
CA LYS A 78 15.36 10.80 9.30
C LYS A 78 15.19 10.97 7.78
N LEU A 79 15.52 12.15 7.26
CA LEU A 79 15.48 12.50 5.85
C LEU A 79 16.73 12.09 5.06
N GLY A 80 17.71 11.43 5.69
CA GLY A 80 18.87 10.84 5.02
C GLY A 80 20.18 11.62 5.14
N ASP A 81 20.22 12.73 5.87
CA ASP A 81 21.47 13.46 6.13
C ASP A 81 22.32 12.72 7.18
N THR A 82 23.33 11.98 6.72
CA THR A 82 24.24 11.25 7.61
C THR A 82 25.38 12.11 8.16
N SER A 83 25.55 13.35 7.69
CA SER A 83 26.66 14.21 8.15
C SER A 83 26.48 14.68 9.59
N ILE A 84 25.23 14.71 10.08
CA ILE A 84 24.86 15.15 11.43
C ILE A 84 24.94 14.05 12.50
N VAL A 85 25.46 12.86 12.17
CA VAL A 85 25.46 11.71 13.08
C VAL A 85 26.22 12.01 14.38
N VAL A 86 27.34 12.75 14.28
CA VAL A 86 28.13 13.14 15.46
C VAL A 86 27.33 14.08 16.36
N ASP A 87 26.70 15.10 15.79
CA ASP A 87 25.87 16.07 16.54
C ASP A 87 24.63 15.42 17.15
N LEU A 88 24.04 14.47 16.44
CA LEU A 88 22.90 13.69 16.94
C LEU A 88 23.31 12.79 18.11
N ILE A 89 24.48 12.15 18.05
CA ILE A 89 25.03 11.37 19.18
C ILE A 89 25.24 12.26 20.39
N GLU A 90 25.81 13.45 20.20
CA GLU A 90 26.04 14.42 21.27
C GLU A 90 24.72 14.88 21.90
N THR A 91 23.73 15.19 21.04
CA THR A 91 22.37 15.53 21.47
C THR A 91 21.80 14.41 22.34
N LEU A 92 21.82 13.15 21.87
CA LEU A 92 21.22 12.01 22.57
C LEU A 92 21.90 11.66 23.91
N LYS A 93 23.21 11.94 24.04
CA LYS A 93 23.99 11.63 25.26
C LYS A 93 23.98 12.78 26.27
N ASN A 94 24.22 14.00 25.80
CA ASN A 94 24.57 15.14 26.64
C ASN A 94 23.65 16.36 26.45
N GLY A 95 22.72 16.33 25.48
CA GLY A 95 21.79 17.43 25.23
C GLY A 95 20.83 17.70 26.39
N GLU A 96 20.11 18.82 26.29
CA GLU A 96 19.09 19.20 27.24
C GLU A 96 17.89 18.24 27.21
N TYR A 97 17.09 18.24 28.28
CA TYR A 97 16.09 17.19 28.47
C TYR A 97 15.05 17.11 27.35
N GLU A 98 14.52 18.27 26.92
CA GLU A 98 13.52 18.31 25.86
C GLU A 98 14.13 17.97 24.49
N ASP A 99 15.34 18.43 24.19
CA ASP A 99 16.03 18.12 22.92
C ASP A 99 16.30 16.62 22.79
N ARG A 100 16.78 15.99 23.87
CA ARG A 100 16.98 14.52 23.92
C ARG A 100 15.68 13.76 23.72
N LYS A 101 14.64 14.16 24.45
CA LYS A 101 13.32 13.52 24.40
C LYS A 101 12.71 13.64 23.01
N GLU A 102 12.85 14.80 22.38
CA GLU A 102 12.37 15.02 21.02
C GLU A 102 13.17 14.21 20.01
N ALA A 103 14.51 14.23 20.09
CA ALA A 103 15.36 13.41 19.25
C ALA A 103 14.98 11.91 19.33
N PHE A 104 14.76 11.37 20.53
CA PHE A 104 14.30 9.98 20.68
C PHE A 104 12.94 9.72 20.03
N LYS A 105 11.99 10.65 20.10
CA LYS A 105 10.66 10.50 19.49
C LYS A 105 10.71 10.62 17.98
N THR A 106 11.41 11.61 17.45
CA THR A 106 11.58 11.83 16.02
C THR A 106 12.17 10.61 15.35
N LEU A 107 13.24 10.04 15.93
CA LEU A 107 13.89 8.85 15.40
C LEU A 107 13.00 7.59 15.42
N GLN A 108 11.98 7.54 16.28
CA GLN A 108 11.01 6.43 16.35
C GLN A 108 9.96 6.49 15.24
N SER A 109 9.68 7.69 14.71
CA SER A 109 8.61 7.90 13.75
C SER A 109 9.07 7.56 12.33
N ARG A 110 8.21 6.87 11.58
CA ARG A 110 8.37 6.68 10.13
C ARG A 110 7.52 7.65 9.31
N TYR A 111 6.76 8.52 9.97
CA TYR A 111 5.98 9.54 9.29
C TYR A 111 6.94 10.53 8.60
N GLU A 112 6.67 10.84 7.33
CA GLU A 112 7.52 11.66 6.45
C GLU A 112 8.96 11.14 6.28
N ALA A 113 9.22 9.89 6.67
CA ALA A 113 10.51 9.27 6.45
C ALA A 113 10.50 8.56 5.08
N PRO A 114 11.63 8.55 4.35
CA PRO A 114 11.78 7.71 3.17
C PRO A 114 11.45 6.25 3.49
N LYS A 115 10.91 5.51 2.52
CA LYS A 115 10.48 4.09 2.67
C LYS A 115 11.57 3.20 3.26
N GLU A 116 12.84 3.52 3.01
CA GLU A 116 14.02 2.77 3.46
C GLU A 116 14.61 3.22 4.81
N TYR A 117 14.04 4.25 5.46
CA TYR A 117 14.60 4.83 6.68
C TYR A 117 14.82 3.79 7.77
N ARG A 118 16.09 3.68 8.21
CA ARG A 118 16.56 2.84 9.32
C ARG A 118 17.80 3.46 9.95
N ILE A 119 17.98 3.23 11.25
CA ILE A 119 19.19 3.65 11.95
C ILE A 119 20.32 2.66 11.63
N ARG A 120 21.32 3.07 10.83
CA ARG A 120 22.36 2.16 10.30
C ARG A 120 23.71 2.29 11.01
N GLU A 121 24.10 3.49 11.37
CA GLU A 121 25.41 3.82 11.91
C GLU A 121 25.60 3.19 13.28
N LYS A 122 26.69 2.43 13.43
CA LYS A 122 26.95 1.64 14.63
C LYS A 122 27.12 2.53 15.87
N GLU A 123 27.80 3.65 15.71
CA GLU A 123 28.09 4.61 16.79
C GLU A 123 26.79 5.24 17.33
N LEU A 124 25.84 5.51 16.43
CA LEU A 124 24.52 6.02 16.79
C LEU A 124 23.67 4.93 17.47
N GLN A 125 23.70 3.71 16.95
CA GLN A 125 23.07 2.54 17.58
C GLN A 125 23.60 2.32 19.00
N ASP A 126 24.92 2.34 19.19
CA ASP A 126 25.59 2.18 20.48
C ASP A 126 25.23 3.36 21.42
N ALA A 127 25.16 4.59 20.90
CA ALA A 127 24.73 5.76 21.66
C ALA A 127 23.29 5.64 22.17
N ILE A 128 22.37 5.10 21.37
CA ILE A 128 20.98 4.87 21.78
C ILE A 128 20.93 3.75 22.83
N LEU A 129 21.62 2.63 22.57
CA LEU A 129 21.62 1.48 23.47
C LEU A 129 22.27 1.78 24.81
N SER A 130 23.24 2.68 24.88
CA SER A 130 23.85 3.06 26.16
C SER A 130 22.89 3.79 27.10
N GLN A 131 21.78 4.34 26.58
CA GLN A 131 20.82 5.11 27.36
C GLN A 131 19.71 4.25 27.98
N ILE A 132 19.67 2.94 27.74
CA ILE A 132 18.55 2.09 28.23
C ILE A 132 18.56 1.89 29.76
N THR A 133 19.67 2.23 30.41
CA THR A 133 19.83 2.19 31.87
C THR A 133 19.78 3.59 32.49
N ASP A 134 19.60 4.64 31.69
CA ASP A 134 19.49 6.01 32.19
C ASP A 134 18.21 6.22 32.98
N ASP A 135 18.29 6.88 34.13
CA ASP A 135 17.15 7.06 35.04
C ASP A 135 15.99 7.87 34.42
N LYS A 136 16.27 8.77 33.49
CA LYS A 136 15.30 9.67 32.86
C LYS A 136 14.92 9.22 31.45
N PHE A 137 15.88 8.71 30.69
CA PHE A 137 15.72 8.42 29.25
C PHE A 137 15.59 6.95 28.91
N ALA A 138 15.79 6.02 29.85
CA ALA A 138 15.69 4.59 29.59
C ALA A 138 14.41 4.21 28.85
N TYR A 139 13.25 4.74 29.27
CA TYR A 139 11.98 4.45 28.60
C TYR A 139 12.01 4.79 27.11
N HIS A 140 12.50 5.99 26.75
CA HIS A 140 12.59 6.46 25.37
C HIS A 140 13.62 5.68 24.55
N ALA A 141 14.78 5.39 25.13
CA ALA A 141 15.83 4.60 24.49
C ALA A 141 15.37 3.16 24.21
N ILE A 142 14.71 2.52 25.19
CA ILE A 142 14.13 1.17 25.06
C ILE A 142 13.07 1.16 23.95
N GLN A 143 12.23 2.20 23.91
CA GLN A 143 11.20 2.36 22.90
C GLN A 143 11.78 2.45 21.50
N LEU A 144 12.76 3.34 21.31
CA LEU A 144 13.44 3.53 20.04
C LEU A 144 14.14 2.25 19.57
N ALA A 145 14.94 1.64 20.45
CA ALA A 145 15.65 0.42 20.13
C ALA A 145 14.71 -0.73 19.75
N GLY A 146 13.56 -0.85 20.41
CA GLY A 146 12.55 -1.84 20.09
C GLY A 146 11.81 -1.59 18.78
N ILE A 147 11.35 -0.35 18.53
CA ILE A 147 10.63 0.03 17.29
C ILE A 147 11.53 -0.13 16.07
N MET A 148 12.76 0.42 16.15
CA MET A 148 13.70 0.44 15.04
C MET A 148 14.53 -0.84 14.93
N ARG A 149 14.34 -1.79 15.85
CA ARG A 149 15.09 -3.06 15.94
C ARG A 149 16.61 -2.85 15.87
N ILE A 150 17.11 -1.90 16.68
CA ILE A 150 18.53 -1.55 16.71
C ILE A 150 19.40 -2.79 16.97
N ASN A 151 20.45 -2.99 16.18
CA ASN A 151 21.28 -4.19 16.31
C ASN A 151 21.81 -4.35 17.74
N GLY A 152 21.66 -5.56 18.30
CA GLY A 152 22.08 -5.87 19.67
C GLY A 152 21.03 -5.60 20.76
N PHE A 153 19.92 -4.93 20.46
CA PHE A 153 18.91 -4.55 21.47
C PHE A 153 18.45 -5.73 22.33
N ALA A 154 18.15 -6.87 21.70
CA ALA A 154 17.55 -7.98 22.40
C ALA A 154 18.51 -8.62 23.43
N SER A 155 19.83 -8.61 23.17
CA SER A 155 20.80 -9.26 24.07
C SER A 155 20.98 -8.40 25.30
N LEU A 156 21.01 -7.09 25.07
CA LEU A 156 21.10 -6.09 26.11
C LEU A 156 19.82 -6.06 26.96
N PHE A 157 18.64 -6.14 26.35
CA PHE A 157 17.36 -6.17 27.07
C PHE A 157 17.23 -7.43 27.93
N GLU A 158 17.61 -8.58 27.39
CA GLU A 158 17.65 -9.84 28.16
C GLU A 158 18.56 -9.70 29.40
N LYS A 159 19.78 -9.19 29.21
CA LYS A 159 20.72 -8.93 30.31
C LYS A 159 20.14 -7.99 31.37
N GLU A 160 19.58 -6.85 30.97
CA GLU A 160 19.02 -5.86 31.91
C GLU A 160 17.77 -6.36 32.65
N ILE A 161 16.94 -7.18 32.00
CA ILE A 161 15.79 -7.82 32.67
C ILE A 161 16.27 -8.79 33.75
N LEU A 162 17.27 -9.62 33.43
CA LEU A 162 17.80 -10.66 34.32
C LEU A 162 18.56 -10.09 35.52
N LYS A 163 19.16 -8.90 35.41
CA LYS A 163 19.67 -8.16 36.58
C LYS A 163 18.57 -7.84 37.59
N GLY A 164 17.35 -7.55 37.10
CA GLY A 164 16.19 -7.28 37.94
C GLY A 164 16.15 -5.90 38.60
N GLU A 165 17.10 -5.02 38.27
CA GLU A 165 17.26 -3.68 38.87
C GLU A 165 16.58 -2.57 38.06
N SER A 166 16.25 -2.81 36.78
CA SER A 166 15.67 -1.80 35.90
C SER A 166 14.25 -1.38 36.33
N LYS A 167 13.99 -0.07 36.34
CA LYS A 167 12.64 0.50 36.52
C LYS A 167 11.73 0.27 35.31
N ASN A 168 12.28 -0.11 34.16
CA ASN A 168 11.57 -0.28 32.89
C ASN A 168 11.45 -1.75 32.44
N ILE A 169 11.50 -2.71 33.39
CA ILE A 169 11.44 -4.16 33.08
C ILE A 169 10.25 -4.53 32.19
N GLY A 170 9.07 -3.94 32.41
CA GLY A 170 7.89 -4.20 31.58
C GLY A 170 8.14 -3.87 30.11
N ARG A 171 8.70 -2.69 29.83
CA ARG A 171 8.97 -2.22 28.47
C ARG A 171 10.09 -2.99 27.79
N LEU A 172 11.16 -3.31 28.53
CA LEU A 172 12.22 -4.20 28.06
C LEU A 172 11.64 -5.56 27.65
N PHE A 173 10.79 -6.15 28.50
CA PHE A 173 10.16 -7.44 28.25
C PHE A 173 9.25 -7.40 27.02
N TYR A 174 8.42 -6.35 26.90
CA TYR A 174 7.54 -6.16 25.74
C TYR A 174 8.31 -6.22 24.43
N TRP A 175 9.36 -5.43 24.31
CA TRP A 175 10.16 -5.35 23.09
C TRP A 175 11.05 -6.55 22.88
N LEU A 176 11.60 -7.16 23.94
CA LEU A 176 12.34 -8.42 23.81
C LEU A 176 11.47 -9.50 23.15
N GLY A 177 10.17 -9.53 23.47
CA GLY A 177 9.24 -10.48 22.86
C GLY A 177 9.13 -10.41 21.33
N THR A 178 9.50 -9.28 20.71
CA THR A 178 9.51 -9.17 19.23
C THR A 178 10.68 -9.91 18.58
N SER A 179 11.71 -10.24 19.36
CA SER A 179 12.90 -10.96 18.87
C SER A 179 12.73 -12.49 18.85
N GLY A 180 11.66 -13.02 19.46
CA GLY A 180 11.39 -14.46 19.47
C GLY A 180 12.36 -15.31 20.30
N ARG A 181 13.20 -14.69 21.15
CA ARG A 181 14.14 -15.35 22.07
C ARG A 181 13.96 -14.87 23.50
N GLY A 182 14.66 -15.48 24.46
CA GLY A 182 14.63 -15.09 25.88
C GLY A 182 13.84 -16.03 26.78
N VAL A 183 14.11 -17.34 26.70
CA VAL A 183 13.44 -18.34 27.57
C VAL A 183 13.74 -18.08 29.05
N GLU A 184 14.98 -17.72 29.38
CA GLU A 184 15.39 -17.41 30.75
C GLU A 184 14.64 -16.20 31.32
N VAL A 185 14.38 -15.20 30.48
CA VAL A 185 13.54 -14.05 30.83
C VAL A 185 12.09 -14.46 31.10
N LEU A 186 11.55 -15.42 30.33
CA LEU A 186 10.22 -15.97 30.62
C LEU A 186 10.20 -16.73 31.96
N ASP A 187 11.25 -17.49 32.28
CA ASP A 187 11.39 -18.17 33.57
C ASP A 187 11.45 -17.16 34.72
N PHE A 188 12.21 -16.08 34.57
CA PHE A 188 12.29 -14.98 35.53
C PHE A 188 10.93 -14.31 35.77
N ILE A 189 10.20 -13.98 34.71
CA ILE A 189 8.85 -13.39 34.81
C ILE A 189 7.85 -14.38 35.41
N GLU A 190 7.92 -15.66 35.03
CA GLU A 190 7.08 -16.70 35.63
C GLU A 190 7.31 -16.80 37.14
N GLN A 191 8.56 -16.74 37.61
CA GLN A 191 8.87 -16.75 39.04
C GLN A 191 8.27 -15.53 39.74
N LYS A 192 8.38 -14.32 39.18
CA LYS A 192 7.75 -13.10 39.75
C LYS A 192 6.23 -13.22 39.85
N ILE A 193 5.59 -13.82 38.85
CA ILE A 193 4.14 -14.12 38.85
C ILE A 193 3.81 -15.16 39.92
N LYS A 194 4.59 -16.24 40.02
CA LYS A 194 4.40 -17.31 41.01
C LYS A 194 4.58 -16.80 42.45
N SER A 195 5.50 -15.88 42.69
CA SER A 195 5.73 -15.27 43.99
C SER A 195 4.81 -14.08 44.29
N SER A 196 3.87 -13.72 43.40
CA SER A 196 3.01 -12.54 43.54
C SER A 196 3.78 -11.22 43.72
N LYS A 197 4.99 -11.14 43.16
CA LYS A 197 5.89 -9.96 43.21
C LYS A 197 5.86 -9.14 41.92
N LEU A 198 4.92 -9.41 41.01
CA LEU A 198 4.79 -8.67 39.76
C LEU A 198 4.09 -7.33 40.02
N ASP A 199 4.85 -6.25 39.94
CA ASP A 199 4.35 -4.88 40.12
C ASP A 199 3.23 -4.57 39.12
N LYS A 200 2.14 -3.97 39.62
CA LYS A 200 0.98 -3.54 38.83
C LYS A 200 1.37 -2.55 37.73
N SER A 201 2.37 -1.71 37.96
CA SER A 201 2.83 -0.71 36.99
C SER A 201 3.32 -1.34 35.67
N ILE A 202 3.93 -2.53 35.74
CA ILE A 202 4.50 -3.25 34.58
C ILE A 202 3.61 -4.36 34.03
N GLN A 203 2.51 -4.72 34.72
CA GLN A 203 1.66 -5.85 34.35
C GLN A 203 1.13 -5.77 32.91
N LYS A 204 0.69 -4.59 32.47
CA LYS A 204 0.16 -4.38 31.11
C LYS A 204 1.21 -4.68 30.04
N ASP A 205 2.43 -4.17 30.22
CA ASP A 205 3.52 -4.39 29.27
C ASP A 205 3.98 -5.86 29.28
N VAL A 206 4.05 -6.49 30.46
CA VAL A 206 4.40 -7.92 30.57
C VAL A 206 3.37 -8.79 29.86
N ILE A 207 2.07 -8.57 30.09
CA ILE A 207 1.00 -9.34 29.42
C ILE A 207 1.02 -9.11 27.91
N SER A 208 1.23 -7.88 27.47
CA SER A 208 1.36 -7.55 26.04
C SER A 208 2.63 -8.19 25.43
N GLY A 209 3.73 -8.23 26.19
CA GLY A 209 4.97 -8.89 25.81
C GLY A 209 4.81 -10.39 25.63
N LEU A 210 4.04 -11.07 26.50
CA LEU A 210 3.77 -12.52 26.36
C LEU A 210 3.14 -12.85 24.99
N LYS A 211 2.23 -11.98 24.49
CA LYS A 211 1.69 -12.10 23.15
C LYS A 211 2.76 -11.97 22.07
N GLN A 212 3.71 -11.04 22.22
CA GLN A 212 4.84 -10.88 21.29
C GLN A 212 5.75 -12.11 21.30
N PHE A 213 6.13 -12.60 22.49
CA PHE A 213 6.89 -13.85 22.64
C PHE A 213 6.18 -15.03 21.98
N GLY A 214 4.87 -15.16 22.18
CA GLY A 214 4.08 -16.22 21.56
C GLY A 214 4.05 -16.11 20.03
N ARG A 215 3.94 -14.90 19.47
CA ARG A 215 3.92 -14.69 18.01
C ARG A 215 5.24 -15.03 17.35
N ASN A 216 6.36 -14.59 17.92
CA ASN A 216 7.68 -14.66 17.29
C ASN A 216 8.54 -15.85 17.77
N GLY A 217 8.15 -16.48 18.89
CA GLY A 217 8.97 -17.48 19.56
C GLY A 217 8.92 -18.88 18.95
N SER A 218 9.92 -19.68 19.31
CA SER A 218 9.97 -21.11 19.04
C SER A 218 8.84 -21.87 19.75
N LYS A 219 8.64 -23.15 19.39
CA LYS A 219 7.67 -24.03 20.04
C LYS A 219 7.79 -24.03 21.58
N LYS A 220 9.03 -24.10 22.10
CA LYS A 220 9.32 -24.05 23.54
C LYS A 220 8.86 -22.74 24.18
N ILE A 221 9.10 -21.61 23.51
CA ILE A 221 8.65 -20.29 23.99
C ILE A 221 7.11 -20.21 24.00
N LYS A 222 6.46 -20.67 22.93
CA LYS A 222 5.00 -20.70 22.82
C LYS A 222 4.37 -21.51 23.96
N GLU A 223 4.83 -22.73 24.19
CA GLU A 223 4.38 -23.58 25.29
C GLU A 223 4.54 -22.89 26.65
N LYS A 224 5.71 -22.26 26.89
CA LYS A 224 5.98 -21.51 28.12
C LYS A 224 5.04 -20.32 28.28
N VAL A 225 4.80 -19.55 27.22
CA VAL A 225 3.83 -18.44 27.21
C VAL A 225 2.43 -18.94 27.59
N GLY A 226 1.98 -20.06 27.02
CA GLY A 226 0.70 -20.68 27.37
C GLY A 226 0.60 -21.02 28.86
N GLN A 227 1.64 -21.61 29.44
CA GLN A 227 1.72 -21.95 30.87
C GLN A 227 1.71 -20.70 31.78
N ILE A 228 2.44 -19.65 31.39
CA ILE A 228 2.48 -18.39 32.13
C ILE A 228 1.09 -17.73 32.10
N CYS A 229 0.46 -17.62 30.93
CA CYS A 229 -0.88 -17.05 30.81
C CYS A 229 -1.93 -17.84 31.60
N LEU A 230 -1.82 -19.17 31.65
CA LEU A 230 -2.69 -20.01 32.46
C LEU A 230 -2.51 -19.73 33.95
N SER A 231 -1.27 -19.52 34.39
CA SER A 231 -0.96 -19.13 35.77
C SER A 231 -1.51 -17.74 36.12
N ILE A 232 -1.39 -16.78 35.22
CA ILE A 232 -1.96 -15.43 35.36
C ILE A 232 -3.48 -15.49 35.52
N TYR A 233 -4.15 -16.29 34.67
CA TYR A 233 -5.59 -16.49 34.71
C TYR A 233 -6.04 -17.13 36.04
N ASN A 234 -5.44 -18.25 36.43
CA ASN A 234 -5.80 -18.98 37.64
C ASN A 234 -5.60 -18.16 38.92
N LYS A 235 -4.55 -17.32 38.95
CA LYS A 235 -4.28 -16.40 40.06
C LYS A 235 -5.16 -15.15 40.05
N LYS A 236 -6.02 -14.96 39.04
CA LYS A 236 -6.89 -13.78 38.88
C LYS A 236 -6.11 -12.46 38.92
N ILE A 237 -4.91 -12.43 38.34
CA ILE A 237 -4.11 -11.19 38.23
C ILE A 237 -4.85 -10.15 37.40
N VAL A 238 -5.52 -10.60 36.34
CA VAL A 238 -6.52 -9.80 35.62
C VAL A 238 -7.90 -10.12 36.19
N PRO A 239 -8.72 -9.11 36.56
CA PRO A 239 -10.06 -9.34 37.11
C PRO A 239 -10.96 -10.11 36.15
N VAL A 240 -11.81 -10.99 36.68
CA VAL A 240 -12.78 -11.79 35.89
C VAL A 240 -13.69 -10.89 35.04
N LYS A 241 -14.14 -9.77 35.61
CA LYS A 241 -14.97 -8.77 34.91
C LYS A 241 -14.31 -8.31 33.60
N SER A 242 -12.99 -8.13 33.57
CA SER A 242 -12.27 -7.70 32.36
C SER A 242 -12.34 -8.73 31.23
N PHE A 243 -12.57 -10.02 31.53
CA PHE A 243 -12.81 -11.04 30.52
C PHE A 243 -14.27 -11.06 30.08
N ASP A 244 -15.21 -10.89 31.00
CA ASP A 244 -16.65 -10.85 30.68
C ASP A 244 -17.00 -9.62 29.82
N ASP A 245 -16.36 -8.48 30.09
CA ASP A 245 -16.49 -7.24 29.31
C ASP A 245 -16.05 -7.42 27.84
N LEU A 246 -15.31 -8.49 27.51
CA LEU A 246 -14.89 -8.74 26.14
C LEU A 246 -16.05 -9.12 25.20
N LYS A 247 -17.19 -9.59 25.74
CA LYS A 247 -18.35 -10.06 24.96
C LYS A 247 -18.82 -9.06 23.90
N ASN A 248 -18.90 -7.79 24.26
CA ASN A 248 -19.39 -6.71 23.39
C ASN A 248 -18.26 -5.79 22.90
N SER A 249 -17.01 -6.13 23.20
CA SER A 249 -15.86 -5.31 22.82
C SER A 249 -15.40 -5.68 21.41
N ARG A 250 -15.01 -4.67 20.62
CA ARG A 250 -14.17 -4.91 19.44
C ARG A 250 -12.89 -5.63 19.88
N ILE A 251 -12.36 -6.48 19.00
CA ILE A 251 -11.07 -7.13 19.24
C ILE A 251 -10.04 -6.03 19.50
N GLY A 252 -9.32 -6.11 20.62
CA GLY A 252 -8.48 -5.01 21.09
C GLY A 252 -7.35 -5.52 21.98
N TYR A 253 -6.38 -4.65 22.27
CA TYR A 253 -5.13 -5.03 22.95
C TYR A 253 -5.20 -4.99 24.48
N SER A 254 -6.36 -5.33 25.06
CA SER A 254 -6.51 -5.37 26.52
C SER A 254 -5.72 -6.53 27.14
N SER A 255 -5.39 -6.44 28.43
CA SER A 255 -4.71 -7.52 29.13
C SER A 255 -5.50 -8.84 29.09
N ALA A 256 -6.83 -8.77 29.22
CA ALA A 256 -7.70 -9.95 29.15
C ALA A 256 -7.67 -10.58 27.74
N ASP A 257 -7.76 -9.75 26.70
CA ASP A 257 -7.71 -10.21 25.30
C ASP A 257 -6.37 -10.85 24.97
N ASN A 258 -5.25 -10.23 25.40
CA ASN A 258 -3.91 -10.78 25.22
C ASN A 258 -3.72 -12.12 25.94
N ILE A 259 -4.28 -12.29 27.15
CA ILE A 259 -4.26 -13.58 27.86
C ILE A 259 -5.05 -14.63 27.10
N LEU A 260 -6.30 -14.34 26.71
CA LEU A 260 -7.12 -15.31 25.96
C LEU A 260 -6.45 -15.68 24.63
N TYR A 261 -5.89 -14.71 23.90
CA TYR A 261 -5.13 -14.97 22.68
C TYR A 261 -4.00 -15.97 22.92
N CYS A 262 -3.21 -15.77 23.98
CA CYS A 262 -2.11 -16.68 24.29
C CYS A 262 -2.60 -18.06 24.73
N LEU A 263 -3.65 -18.14 25.55
CA LEU A 263 -4.24 -19.41 25.98
C LEU A 263 -4.80 -20.20 24.79
N TYR A 264 -5.50 -19.53 23.88
CA TYR A 264 -6.16 -20.17 22.74
C TYR A 264 -5.19 -20.61 21.63
N ASN A 265 -4.05 -19.93 21.48
CA ASN A 265 -3.07 -20.26 20.45
C ASN A 265 -1.93 -21.14 20.97
N TYR A 266 -1.57 -21.05 22.25
CA TYR A 266 -0.36 -21.67 22.80
C TYR A 266 -0.60 -22.51 24.07
N GLY A 267 -1.83 -22.56 24.57
CA GLY A 267 -2.19 -23.37 25.74
C GLY A 267 -2.27 -24.86 25.44
N ASP A 268 -2.22 -25.66 26.50
CA ASP A 268 -2.44 -27.11 26.45
C ASP A 268 -3.91 -27.47 26.80
N LYS A 269 -4.20 -28.78 26.97
CA LYS A 269 -5.54 -29.28 27.30
C LYS A 269 -6.15 -28.66 28.57
N LYS A 270 -5.37 -28.07 29.47
CA LYS A 270 -5.89 -27.38 30.66
C LYS A 270 -6.66 -26.10 30.30
N VAL A 271 -6.53 -25.60 29.08
CA VAL A 271 -7.31 -24.45 28.56
C VAL A 271 -8.72 -24.85 28.14
N VAL A 272 -9.00 -26.13 27.87
CA VAL A 272 -10.32 -26.60 27.38
C VAL A 272 -11.50 -26.14 28.26
N PRO A 273 -11.44 -26.23 29.61
CA PRO A 273 -12.51 -25.71 30.47
C PRO A 273 -12.70 -24.20 30.36
N ILE A 274 -11.61 -23.45 30.17
CA ILE A 274 -11.62 -21.99 30.01
C ILE A 274 -12.29 -21.61 28.68
N ALA A 275 -11.83 -22.21 27.57
CA ALA A 275 -12.41 -21.98 26.25
C ALA A 275 -13.89 -22.38 26.19
N THR A 276 -14.26 -23.51 26.81
CA THR A 276 -15.67 -23.94 26.90
C THR A 276 -16.52 -22.95 27.70
N SER A 277 -16.00 -22.45 28.82
CA SER A 277 -16.71 -21.45 29.64
C SER A 277 -16.93 -20.15 28.87
N PHE A 278 -15.91 -19.64 28.16
CA PHE A 278 -16.03 -18.39 27.42
C PHE A 278 -16.89 -18.53 26.16
N LEU A 279 -16.83 -19.67 25.46
CA LEU A 279 -17.77 -19.97 24.38
C LEU A 279 -19.22 -19.90 24.87
N LYS A 280 -19.54 -20.54 26.00
CA LYS A 280 -20.89 -20.49 26.59
C LYS A 280 -21.35 -19.09 27.00
N LYS A 281 -20.42 -18.21 27.36
CA LYS A 281 -20.71 -16.82 27.74
C LYS A 281 -20.87 -15.88 26.55
N GLY A 282 -20.51 -16.32 25.33
CA GLY A 282 -20.44 -15.48 24.15
C GLY A 282 -19.18 -14.62 24.07
N VAL A 283 -18.12 -14.97 24.80
CA VAL A 283 -16.87 -14.22 24.81
C VAL A 283 -15.93 -14.80 23.76
N ARG A 284 -15.61 -14.01 22.73
CA ARG A 284 -14.68 -14.41 21.65
C ARG A 284 -15.04 -15.79 21.10
N GLU A 285 -16.30 -15.96 20.71
CA GLU A 285 -16.87 -17.27 20.36
C GLU A 285 -16.08 -17.97 19.26
N GLU A 286 -15.76 -17.25 18.18
CA GLU A 286 -14.96 -17.76 17.07
C GLU A 286 -13.60 -18.31 17.56
N GLN A 287 -12.84 -17.51 18.32
CA GLN A 287 -11.52 -17.91 18.79
C GLN A 287 -11.59 -19.03 19.83
N SER A 288 -12.64 -19.05 20.66
CA SER A 288 -12.88 -20.09 21.65
C SER A 288 -13.19 -21.42 20.96
N LEU A 289 -14.00 -21.43 19.89
CA LEU A 289 -14.30 -22.63 19.13
C LEU A 289 -13.07 -23.14 18.37
N ILE A 290 -12.29 -22.25 17.75
CA ILE A 290 -10.99 -22.60 17.14
C ILE A 290 -10.06 -23.26 18.15
N ALA A 291 -9.95 -22.71 19.37
CA ALA A 291 -9.11 -23.28 20.41
C ALA A 291 -9.56 -24.69 20.79
N LEU A 292 -10.87 -24.91 20.95
CA LEU A 292 -11.43 -26.22 21.25
C LEU A 292 -11.15 -27.22 20.13
N ILE A 293 -11.34 -26.84 18.87
CA ILE A 293 -11.02 -27.69 17.71
C ILE A 293 -9.54 -28.09 17.73
N LYS A 294 -8.63 -27.15 18.00
CA LYS A 294 -7.19 -27.45 18.10
C LYS A 294 -6.85 -28.39 19.27
N LEU A 295 -7.52 -28.26 20.40
CA LEU A 295 -7.18 -28.97 21.64
C LEU A 295 -7.87 -30.34 21.78
N ASN A 296 -9.12 -30.45 21.31
CA ASN A 296 -9.95 -31.65 21.43
C ASN A 296 -10.08 -32.40 20.08
N GLY A 297 -9.85 -31.72 18.96
CA GLY A 297 -9.91 -32.30 17.63
C GLY A 297 -11.30 -32.73 17.19
N ASN A 298 -11.40 -33.92 16.61
CA ASN A 298 -12.62 -34.45 15.99
C ASN A 298 -13.86 -34.47 16.92
N SER A 299 -13.68 -34.48 18.24
CA SER A 299 -14.83 -34.45 19.17
C SER A 299 -15.63 -33.15 19.11
N GLU A 300 -15.07 -32.07 18.54
CA GLU A 300 -15.78 -30.79 18.38
C GLU A 300 -16.62 -30.71 17.10
N LEU A 301 -16.60 -31.74 16.24
CA LEU A 301 -17.38 -31.75 14.99
C LEU A 301 -18.86 -31.49 15.24
N SER A 302 -19.48 -32.18 16.20
CA SER A 302 -20.91 -32.01 16.50
C SER A 302 -21.23 -30.58 16.92
N ARG A 303 -20.35 -29.94 17.69
CA ARG A 303 -20.51 -28.55 18.13
C ARG A 303 -20.36 -27.57 16.95
N LEU A 304 -19.39 -27.82 16.07
CA LEU A 304 -19.23 -27.06 14.85
C LEU A 304 -20.47 -27.17 13.95
N LYS A 305 -21.02 -28.37 13.78
CA LYS A 305 -22.26 -28.61 13.02
C LYS A 305 -23.45 -27.84 13.63
N GLU A 306 -23.57 -27.81 14.96
CA GLU A 306 -24.58 -27.03 15.67
C GLU A 306 -24.46 -25.53 15.37
N TYR A 307 -23.25 -24.97 15.43
CA TYR A 307 -23.01 -23.56 15.10
C TYR A 307 -23.27 -23.23 13.64
N LEU A 308 -22.90 -24.12 12.71
CA LEU A 308 -23.20 -23.97 11.28
C LEU A 308 -24.71 -24.10 10.97
N GLY A 309 -25.48 -24.77 11.82
CA GLY A 309 -26.93 -24.90 11.69
C GLY A 309 -27.73 -23.73 12.28
N ASP A 310 -27.10 -22.83 13.01
CA ASP A 310 -27.72 -21.68 13.68
C ASP A 310 -27.47 -20.40 12.88
N SER A 311 -28.53 -19.76 12.37
CA SER A 311 -28.42 -18.59 11.49
C SER A 311 -27.78 -17.36 12.14
N VAL A 312 -27.78 -17.25 13.47
CA VAL A 312 -27.16 -16.16 14.22
C VAL A 312 -25.67 -16.45 14.43
N LYS A 313 -25.32 -17.72 14.65
CA LYS A 313 -23.94 -18.15 14.93
C LYS A 313 -23.14 -18.53 13.68
N PHE A 314 -23.80 -18.75 12.56
CA PHE A 314 -23.22 -19.25 11.32
C PHE A 314 -21.94 -18.51 10.91
N ASP A 315 -21.99 -17.18 10.86
CA ASP A 315 -20.85 -16.33 10.49
C ASP A 315 -19.63 -16.57 11.39
N TYR A 316 -19.83 -16.79 12.70
CA TYR A 316 -18.75 -17.07 13.65
C TYR A 316 -18.20 -18.49 13.52
N ALA A 317 -18.92 -19.39 12.85
CA ALA A 317 -18.50 -20.78 12.64
C ALA A 317 -17.68 -20.99 11.36
N LEU A 318 -17.70 -20.04 10.41
CA LEU A 318 -16.98 -20.18 9.13
C LEU A 318 -15.45 -20.32 9.31
N SER A 319 -14.84 -19.44 10.10
CA SER A 319 -13.41 -19.49 10.43
C SER A 319 -13.04 -20.77 11.22
N PRO A 320 -13.78 -21.19 12.26
CA PRO A 320 -13.64 -22.51 12.88
C PRO A 320 -13.80 -23.69 11.92
N ALA A 321 -14.74 -23.62 10.98
CA ALA A 321 -14.96 -24.66 9.99
C ALA A 321 -13.75 -24.83 9.07
N LYS A 322 -13.12 -23.71 8.67
CA LYS A 322 -11.86 -23.73 7.92
C LYS A 322 -10.77 -24.44 8.71
N VAL A 323 -10.53 -24.03 9.96
CA VAL A 323 -9.51 -24.65 10.81
C VAL A 323 -9.76 -26.15 10.97
N PHE A 324 -11.01 -26.56 11.15
CA PHE A 324 -11.38 -27.97 11.24
C PHE A 324 -11.08 -28.73 9.95
N HIS A 325 -11.49 -28.19 8.80
CA HIS A 325 -11.25 -28.79 7.49
C HIS A 325 -9.75 -29.00 7.23
N GLU A 326 -8.92 -27.99 7.46
CA GLU A 326 -7.47 -28.05 7.26
C GLU A 326 -6.79 -29.06 8.19
N ALA A 327 -7.19 -29.11 9.46
CA ALA A 327 -6.56 -29.96 10.46
C ALA A 327 -6.89 -31.46 10.30
N PHE A 328 -8.04 -31.80 9.71
CA PHE A 328 -8.57 -33.17 9.67
C PHE A 328 -8.77 -33.68 8.24
N THR A 329 -7.69 -33.81 7.47
CA THR A 329 -7.68 -34.45 6.12
C THR A 329 -8.61 -33.80 5.08
N LYS A 330 -8.77 -32.47 5.12
CA LYS A 330 -9.66 -31.74 4.20
C LYS A 330 -11.05 -32.39 4.15
N GLN A 331 -11.70 -32.55 5.31
CA GLN A 331 -13.00 -33.22 5.38
C GLN A 331 -13.98 -32.63 4.36
N SER A 332 -14.30 -33.44 3.35
CA SER A 332 -15.08 -33.03 2.18
C SER A 332 -16.52 -32.67 2.52
N GLU A 333 -17.01 -33.06 3.71
CA GLU A 333 -18.35 -32.73 4.17
C GLU A 333 -18.50 -31.29 4.65
N ILE A 334 -17.45 -30.64 5.15
CA ILE A 334 -17.56 -29.30 5.75
C ILE A 334 -17.96 -28.22 4.72
N PRO A 335 -17.31 -28.12 3.53
CA PRO A 335 -17.71 -27.15 2.52
C PRO A 335 -19.17 -27.35 2.07
N LYS A 336 -19.57 -28.60 1.86
CA LYS A 336 -20.94 -28.97 1.52
C LYS A 336 -21.92 -28.53 2.61
N LEU A 337 -21.60 -28.80 3.88
CA LEU A 337 -22.44 -28.45 5.02
C LEU A 337 -22.60 -26.94 5.20
N ILE A 338 -21.59 -26.13 4.88
CA ILE A 338 -21.68 -24.67 4.88
C ILE A 338 -22.75 -24.22 3.88
N LEU A 339 -22.71 -24.74 2.65
CA LEU A 339 -23.67 -24.41 1.59
C LEU A 339 -25.08 -24.92 1.91
N GLU A 340 -25.21 -26.15 2.40
CA GLU A 340 -26.50 -26.75 2.79
C GLU A 340 -27.20 -25.95 3.91
N ASN A 341 -26.45 -25.42 4.87
CA ASN A 341 -27.06 -24.59 5.91
C ASN A 341 -27.32 -23.16 5.45
N LEU A 342 -26.47 -22.60 4.57
CA LEU A 342 -26.73 -21.31 3.96
C LEU A 342 -28.07 -21.29 3.20
N ASP A 343 -28.38 -22.35 2.43
CA ASP A 343 -29.64 -22.49 1.68
C ASP A 343 -30.87 -22.55 2.60
N LYS A 344 -30.73 -23.12 3.81
CA LYS A 344 -31.83 -23.19 4.79
C LYS A 344 -32.16 -21.84 5.43
N PHE A 345 -31.24 -20.88 5.39
CA PHE A 345 -31.45 -19.59 6.02
C PHE A 345 -32.25 -18.65 5.10
N LYS A 346 -33.33 -18.07 5.65
CA LYS A 346 -34.10 -17.05 4.95
C LYS A 346 -33.31 -15.74 4.91
N ASN A 347 -33.27 -15.08 3.75
CA ASN A 347 -32.68 -13.75 3.54
C ASN A 347 -31.20 -13.65 3.94
N ASN A 348 -30.33 -14.35 3.20
CA ASN A 348 -28.88 -14.20 3.35
C ASN A 348 -28.44 -12.81 2.87
N SER A 349 -27.72 -12.07 3.72
CA SER A 349 -27.11 -10.80 3.31
C SER A 349 -25.95 -11.05 2.36
N ILE A 350 -25.66 -10.09 1.47
CA ILE A 350 -24.50 -10.14 0.56
C ILE A 350 -23.22 -10.37 1.37
N ARG A 351 -23.04 -9.66 2.48
CA ARG A 351 -21.91 -9.86 3.39
C ARG A 351 -21.75 -11.31 3.88
N ARG A 352 -22.84 -12.01 4.16
CA ARG A 352 -22.78 -13.43 4.57
C ARG A 352 -22.37 -14.32 3.40
N VAL A 353 -22.92 -14.06 2.20
CA VAL A 353 -22.55 -14.74 0.96
C VAL A 353 -21.06 -14.57 0.71
N ASP A 354 -20.53 -13.35 0.78
CA ASP A 354 -19.11 -13.05 0.58
C ASP A 354 -18.21 -13.82 1.54
N LYS A 355 -18.56 -13.86 2.84
CA LYS A 355 -17.81 -14.64 3.83
C LYS A 355 -17.80 -16.13 3.51
N VAL A 356 -18.90 -16.68 2.99
CA VAL A 356 -18.96 -18.09 2.60
C VAL A 356 -18.05 -18.36 1.42
N VAL A 357 -18.12 -17.54 0.37
CA VAL A 357 -17.25 -17.66 -0.81
C VAL A 357 -15.79 -17.53 -0.41
N GLU A 358 -15.44 -16.50 0.36
CA GLU A 358 -14.09 -16.30 0.89
C GLU A 358 -13.60 -17.51 1.69
N THR A 359 -14.48 -18.10 2.51
CA THR A 359 -14.17 -19.30 3.28
C THR A 359 -13.90 -20.51 2.38
N LEU A 360 -14.72 -20.73 1.35
CA LEU A 360 -14.54 -21.82 0.38
C LEU A 360 -13.26 -21.66 -0.45
N ILE A 361 -12.93 -20.43 -0.87
CA ILE A 361 -11.65 -20.11 -1.53
C ILE A 361 -10.50 -20.44 -0.58
N LYS A 362 -10.54 -19.96 0.67
CA LYS A 362 -9.50 -20.21 1.68
C LYS A 362 -9.36 -21.68 2.08
N MET A 363 -10.39 -22.49 1.88
CA MET A 363 -10.36 -23.94 2.09
C MET A 363 -9.79 -24.69 0.87
N ASP A 364 -9.55 -24.03 -0.26
CA ASP A 364 -9.22 -24.68 -1.54
C ASP A 364 -10.36 -25.64 -1.97
N GLN A 365 -11.60 -25.13 -1.93
CA GLN A 365 -12.84 -25.88 -2.15
C GLN A 365 -13.80 -25.17 -3.13
N THR A 366 -13.25 -24.38 -4.06
CA THR A 366 -14.00 -23.65 -5.09
C THR A 366 -14.78 -24.56 -6.05
N ILE A 367 -14.41 -25.84 -6.15
CA ILE A 367 -15.17 -26.82 -6.93
C ILE A 367 -16.65 -26.90 -6.53
N TRP A 368 -16.99 -26.60 -5.27
CA TRP A 368 -18.38 -26.57 -4.84
C TRP A 368 -19.20 -25.44 -5.45
N LEU A 369 -18.56 -24.36 -5.90
CA LEU A 369 -19.21 -23.25 -6.62
C LEU A 369 -19.62 -23.66 -8.04
N THR A 370 -19.00 -24.71 -8.60
CA THR A 370 -19.44 -25.33 -9.88
C THR A 370 -20.55 -26.37 -9.70
N LYS A 371 -20.93 -26.67 -8.45
CA LYS A 371 -21.90 -27.70 -8.08
C LYS A 371 -23.05 -27.14 -7.24
N LEU A 372 -23.27 -25.83 -7.27
CA LEU A 372 -24.25 -25.17 -6.41
C LEU A 372 -25.66 -25.72 -6.61
N GLU A 373 -26.08 -25.97 -7.85
CA GLU A 373 -27.39 -26.55 -8.18
C GLU A 373 -27.66 -27.92 -7.54
N SER A 374 -26.60 -28.66 -7.19
CA SER A 374 -26.74 -29.97 -6.52
C SER A 374 -26.99 -29.85 -5.00
N ILE A 375 -26.93 -28.64 -4.44
CA ILE A 375 -26.98 -28.38 -3.00
C ILE A 375 -27.98 -27.27 -2.64
N ILE A 376 -28.02 -26.21 -3.44
CA ILE A 376 -28.78 -24.99 -3.19
C ILE A 376 -30.02 -25.00 -4.05
N THR A 377 -31.17 -24.74 -3.43
CA THR A 377 -32.47 -24.73 -4.10
C THR A 377 -32.87 -23.34 -4.60
N SER A 378 -32.34 -22.28 -3.98
CA SER A 378 -32.63 -20.90 -4.37
C SER A 378 -31.77 -20.41 -5.53
N GLU A 379 -32.37 -20.17 -6.69
CA GLU A 379 -31.69 -19.58 -7.87
C GLU A 379 -31.02 -18.25 -7.53
N SER A 380 -31.73 -17.35 -6.83
CA SER A 380 -31.17 -16.05 -6.44
C SER A 380 -29.96 -16.17 -5.50
N LEU A 381 -29.90 -17.19 -4.64
CA LEU A 381 -28.73 -17.45 -3.80
C LEU A 381 -27.56 -17.99 -4.63
N ILE A 382 -27.82 -18.85 -5.62
CA ILE A 382 -26.82 -19.33 -6.57
C ILE A 382 -26.20 -18.15 -7.31
N ASP A 383 -27.01 -17.26 -7.88
CA ASP A 383 -26.54 -16.06 -8.59
C ASP A 383 -25.68 -15.18 -7.69
N ASN A 384 -26.10 -14.94 -6.45
CA ASN A 384 -25.34 -14.15 -5.48
C ASN A 384 -23.98 -14.80 -5.15
N LEU A 385 -23.92 -16.12 -4.97
CA LEU A 385 -22.68 -16.85 -4.72
C LEU A 385 -21.74 -16.82 -5.93
N LEU A 386 -22.27 -16.98 -7.14
CA LEU A 386 -21.48 -16.92 -8.37
C LEU A 386 -20.96 -15.52 -8.65
N ASN A 387 -21.77 -14.49 -8.43
CA ASN A 387 -21.35 -13.09 -8.53
C ASN A 387 -20.26 -12.76 -7.50
N SER A 388 -20.49 -13.11 -6.23
CA SER A 388 -19.49 -12.94 -5.18
C SER A 388 -18.20 -13.71 -5.48
N TYR A 389 -18.30 -14.93 -6.04
CA TYR A 389 -17.15 -15.68 -6.51
C TYR A 389 -16.44 -14.98 -7.67
N ALA A 390 -17.14 -14.46 -8.68
CA ALA A 390 -16.49 -13.74 -9.77
C ALA A 390 -15.67 -12.53 -9.26
N ILE A 391 -16.18 -11.83 -8.24
CA ILE A 391 -15.49 -10.70 -7.59
C ILE A 391 -14.26 -11.20 -6.81
N LEU A 392 -14.43 -12.24 -6.00
CA LEU A 392 -13.40 -12.75 -5.08
C LEU A 392 -12.40 -13.72 -5.72
N ARG A 393 -12.72 -14.28 -6.91
CA ARG A 393 -11.88 -15.23 -7.65
C ARG A 393 -10.72 -14.55 -8.36
N ASN A 394 -10.87 -13.30 -8.77
CA ASN A 394 -9.81 -12.51 -9.41
C ASN A 394 -8.65 -12.33 -8.42
N ASN A 395 -7.88 -13.40 -8.27
CA ASN A 395 -6.87 -13.54 -7.26
C ASN A 395 -5.69 -12.68 -7.70
N PRO A 396 -5.15 -11.81 -6.83
CA PRO A 396 -3.96 -11.03 -7.15
C PRO A 396 -2.82 -11.87 -7.74
N GLU A 397 -2.72 -13.14 -7.36
CA GLU A 397 -1.79 -14.12 -7.92
C GLU A 397 -2.03 -14.39 -9.42
N GLU A 398 -3.29 -14.55 -9.86
CA GLU A 398 -3.64 -14.83 -11.27
C GLU A 398 -3.50 -13.57 -12.15
N ILE A 399 -3.82 -12.40 -11.60
CA ILE A 399 -3.64 -11.13 -12.32
C ILE A 399 -2.13 -10.82 -12.47
N ALA A 400 -1.33 -11.12 -11.44
CA ALA A 400 0.13 -10.94 -11.50
C ALA A 400 0.77 -11.86 -12.54
N GLU A 401 0.31 -13.11 -12.60
CA GLU A 401 0.73 -14.05 -13.62
C GLU A 401 0.29 -13.60 -15.02
N ALA A 402 -0.92 -13.06 -15.18
CA ALA A 402 -1.40 -12.53 -16.46
C ALA A 402 -0.54 -11.36 -16.96
N LEU A 403 -0.20 -10.39 -16.11
CA LEU A 403 0.68 -9.27 -16.47
C LEU A 403 2.03 -9.78 -17.01
N TYR A 404 2.61 -10.79 -16.36
CA TYR A 404 3.89 -11.37 -16.76
C TYR A 404 3.79 -12.20 -18.05
N LEU A 405 2.79 -13.09 -18.16
CA LEU A 405 2.64 -13.98 -19.32
C LEU A 405 2.25 -13.24 -20.61
N ILE A 406 1.50 -12.15 -20.49
CA ILE A 406 1.14 -11.29 -21.64
C ILE A 406 2.36 -10.47 -22.10
N GLY A 407 3.33 -10.22 -21.21
CA GLY A 407 4.50 -9.39 -21.51
C GLY A 407 4.31 -7.91 -21.19
N LEU A 408 3.36 -7.56 -20.31
CA LEU A 408 3.24 -6.19 -19.78
C LEU A 408 4.28 -5.89 -18.70
N ILE A 409 4.84 -6.92 -18.07
CA ILE A 409 5.97 -6.80 -17.15
C ILE A 409 7.01 -7.87 -17.47
N ASP A 410 8.29 -7.50 -17.38
CA ASP A 410 9.40 -8.41 -17.66
C ASP A 410 9.75 -9.33 -16.48
N THR A 411 9.31 -8.97 -15.27
CA THR A 411 9.63 -9.71 -14.05
C THR A 411 8.35 -10.09 -13.30
N PRO A 412 8.24 -11.35 -12.81
CA PRO A 412 7.10 -11.75 -11.99
C PRO A 412 7.00 -10.92 -10.71
N ILE A 413 5.79 -10.44 -10.40
CA ILE A 413 5.53 -9.69 -9.17
C ILE A 413 5.82 -10.57 -7.95
N GLN A 414 6.58 -10.03 -6.98
CA GLN A 414 6.95 -10.76 -5.77
C GLN A 414 5.74 -11.13 -4.91
N SER A 415 5.76 -12.31 -4.28
CA SER A 415 4.65 -12.79 -3.43
C SER A 415 4.31 -11.85 -2.26
N SER A 416 5.28 -11.08 -1.76
CA SER A 416 5.04 -10.05 -0.74
C SER A 416 4.17 -8.91 -1.25
N ILE A 417 4.38 -8.48 -2.50
CA ILE A 417 3.60 -7.42 -3.16
C ILE A 417 2.20 -7.93 -3.49
N ILE A 418 2.09 -9.17 -4.00
CA ILE A 418 0.80 -9.82 -4.25
C ILE A 418 -0.02 -9.92 -2.95
N SER A 419 0.64 -10.27 -1.84
CA SER A 419 0.01 -10.30 -0.52
C SER A 419 -0.45 -8.91 -0.07
N GLU A 420 0.33 -7.87 -0.34
CA GLU A 420 -0.04 -6.49 -0.04
C GLU A 420 -1.27 -6.06 -0.85
N ALA A 421 -1.26 -6.27 -2.17
CA ALA A 421 -2.39 -6.02 -3.08
C ALA A 421 -3.68 -6.72 -2.65
N LYS A 422 -3.57 -7.93 -2.09
CA LYS A 422 -4.70 -8.73 -1.61
C LYS A 422 -5.42 -8.12 -0.41
N PHE A 423 -4.68 -7.43 0.46
CA PHE A 423 -5.19 -6.86 1.70
C PHE A 423 -5.25 -5.32 1.67
N HIS A 424 -4.93 -4.70 0.53
CA HIS A 424 -4.99 -3.27 0.36
C HIS A 424 -6.43 -2.84 0.06
N ASP A 425 -6.90 -1.82 0.78
CA ASP A 425 -8.28 -1.34 0.72
C ASP A 425 -8.36 0.00 -0.07
N ARG A 426 -7.56 0.15 -1.14
CA ARG A 426 -7.60 1.38 -1.97
C ARG A 426 -8.75 1.33 -2.97
N TYR A 427 -8.89 0.19 -3.65
CA TYR A 427 -9.98 -0.06 -4.59
C TYR A 427 -10.97 -1.08 -4.03
N PHE A 428 -12.26 -0.87 -4.27
CA PHE A 428 -13.35 -1.73 -3.80
C PHE A 428 -14.29 -2.13 -4.96
N GLY A 429 -15.08 -3.19 -4.75
CA GLY A 429 -16.06 -3.66 -5.72
C GLY A 429 -15.53 -4.73 -6.68
N LYS A 430 -16.22 -4.89 -7.82
CA LYS A 430 -16.06 -6.06 -8.73
C LYS A 430 -14.65 -6.27 -9.27
N ASN A 431 -13.90 -5.18 -9.47
CA ASN A 431 -12.56 -5.19 -10.06
C ASN A 431 -11.48 -4.79 -9.04
N ALA A 432 -11.80 -4.78 -7.74
CA ALA A 432 -10.91 -4.31 -6.67
C ALA A 432 -9.53 -4.98 -6.70
N HIS A 433 -9.48 -6.31 -6.79
CA HIS A 433 -8.22 -7.04 -6.82
C HIS A 433 -7.38 -6.75 -8.07
N ILE A 434 -8.01 -6.45 -9.21
CA ILE A 434 -7.33 -6.04 -10.44
C ILE A 434 -6.66 -4.69 -10.22
N PHE A 435 -7.41 -3.67 -9.80
CA PHE A 435 -6.86 -2.33 -9.60
C PHE A 435 -5.88 -2.25 -8.44
N ASN A 436 -6.14 -2.96 -7.34
CA ASN A 436 -5.19 -3.04 -6.23
C ASN A 436 -3.87 -3.66 -6.69
N LEU A 437 -3.89 -4.73 -7.50
CA LEU A 437 -2.64 -5.30 -7.99
C LEU A 437 -1.95 -4.39 -9.03
N LEU A 438 -2.72 -3.86 -9.98
CA LEU A 438 -2.22 -2.91 -10.97
C LEU A 438 -1.53 -1.72 -10.30
N HIS A 439 -2.09 -1.19 -9.21
CA HIS A 439 -1.47 -0.12 -8.42
C HIS A 439 -0.07 -0.47 -7.89
N PHE A 440 0.18 -1.74 -7.57
CA PHE A 440 1.50 -2.21 -7.15
C PHE A 440 2.42 -2.66 -8.30
N SER A 441 1.92 -2.68 -9.55
CA SER A 441 2.72 -3.04 -10.72
C SER A 441 3.70 -1.94 -11.13
N GLY A 442 3.43 -0.68 -10.76
CA GLY A 442 4.20 0.47 -11.25
C GLY A 442 3.91 0.86 -12.69
N LEU A 443 2.81 0.35 -13.28
CA LEU A 443 2.35 0.70 -14.63
C LEU A 443 0.97 1.35 -14.63
N PHE A 444 0.33 1.40 -13.47
CA PHE A 444 -1.06 1.78 -13.34
C PHE A 444 -1.21 3.19 -12.83
N ILE A 445 -2.06 3.91 -13.54
CA ILE A 445 -2.32 5.32 -13.31
C ILE A 445 -3.80 5.48 -13.01
N ASP A 446 -4.10 6.14 -11.90
CA ASP A 446 -5.44 6.49 -11.45
C ASP A 446 -5.45 7.98 -11.17
N LEU A 447 -5.86 8.75 -12.18
CA LEU A 447 -5.85 10.21 -12.17
C LEU A 447 -7.18 10.72 -11.64
N ASP A 448 -7.13 11.51 -10.59
CA ASP A 448 -8.24 12.33 -10.16
C ASP A 448 -8.31 13.57 -11.06
N THR A 449 -9.38 13.65 -11.84
CA THR A 449 -9.58 14.71 -12.83
C THR A 449 -10.02 16.03 -12.20
N SER A 450 -10.24 16.06 -10.88
CA SER A 450 -10.66 17.24 -10.11
C SER A 450 -9.52 17.94 -9.36
N LEU A 451 -8.28 17.45 -9.51
CA LEU A 451 -7.12 18.01 -8.83
C LEU A 451 -6.85 19.47 -9.24
N LEU A 452 -6.36 20.25 -8.28
CA LEU A 452 -6.00 21.64 -8.51
C LEU A 452 -4.80 21.75 -9.45
N ILE A 453 -4.79 22.78 -10.30
CA ILE A 453 -3.76 23.03 -11.33
C ILE A 453 -2.34 23.03 -10.76
N GLU A 454 -2.15 23.48 -9.52
CA GLU A 454 -0.84 23.52 -8.85
C GLU A 454 -0.23 22.12 -8.61
N GLN A 455 -1.02 21.04 -8.78
CA GLN A 455 -0.58 19.66 -8.60
C GLN A 455 -0.11 18.98 -9.91
N ILE A 456 -0.11 19.69 -11.04
CA ILE A 456 0.28 19.12 -12.33
C ILE A 456 1.71 18.59 -12.30
N ALA A 457 2.68 19.35 -11.79
CA ALA A 457 4.07 18.90 -11.72
C ALA A 457 4.21 17.56 -10.95
N SER A 458 3.59 17.46 -9.77
CA SER A 458 3.58 16.20 -9.00
C SER A 458 2.83 15.07 -9.71
N THR A 459 1.85 15.40 -10.56
CA THR A 459 1.11 14.41 -11.34
C THR A 459 1.96 13.90 -12.50
N VAL A 460 2.74 14.75 -13.16
CA VAL A 460 3.70 14.31 -14.19
C VAL A 460 4.76 13.41 -13.56
N ASP A 461 5.33 13.79 -12.42
CA ASP A 461 6.30 12.97 -11.70
C ASP A 461 5.71 11.58 -11.41
N TYR A 462 4.44 11.53 -10.96
CA TYR A 462 3.70 10.29 -10.76
C TYR A 462 3.54 9.48 -12.07
N LEU A 463 3.29 10.12 -13.22
CA LEU A 463 3.22 9.45 -14.51
C LEU A 463 4.57 8.87 -14.95
N PHE A 464 5.67 9.61 -14.74
CA PHE A 464 7.02 9.15 -15.05
C PHE A 464 7.43 7.97 -14.17
N GLU A 465 7.14 8.02 -12.87
CA GLU A 465 7.36 6.90 -11.95
C GLU A 465 6.60 5.63 -12.39
N ASN A 466 5.47 5.77 -13.10
CA ASN A 466 4.62 4.66 -13.53
C ASN A 466 4.73 4.31 -15.03
N SER A 467 5.88 4.57 -15.64
CA SER A 467 6.11 4.43 -17.09
C SER A 467 7.26 3.48 -17.47
N SER A 468 7.52 2.42 -16.69
CA SER A 468 8.62 1.47 -16.96
C SER A 468 10.00 2.11 -17.17
N SER A 469 10.26 3.27 -16.55
CA SER A 469 11.49 4.05 -16.76
C SER A 469 11.69 4.59 -18.19
N VAL A 470 10.67 4.54 -19.07
CA VAL A 470 10.77 5.07 -20.44
C VAL A 470 11.14 6.55 -20.45
N PHE A 471 10.71 7.31 -19.43
CA PHE A 471 11.02 8.72 -19.27
C PHE A 471 12.27 9.03 -18.41
N GLU A 472 13.17 8.06 -18.12
CA GLU A 472 14.33 8.25 -17.21
C GLU A 472 15.28 9.41 -17.59
N ASN A 473 15.37 9.78 -18.87
CA ASN A 473 16.19 10.89 -19.36
C ASN A 473 15.38 12.14 -19.76
N SER A 474 14.20 12.31 -19.19
CA SER A 474 13.32 13.44 -19.48
C SER A 474 13.53 14.58 -18.49
N LEU A 475 13.34 15.81 -18.95
CA LEU A 475 13.22 16.98 -18.09
C LEU A 475 11.86 17.61 -18.32
N ILE A 476 11.21 18.02 -17.25
CA ILE A 476 9.94 18.74 -17.34
C ILE A 476 9.99 20.04 -16.54
N GLY A 477 9.43 21.09 -17.11
CA GLY A 477 9.11 22.34 -16.42
C GLY A 477 7.65 22.70 -16.64
N THR A 478 7.03 23.21 -15.60
CA THR A 478 5.65 23.72 -15.65
C THR A 478 5.65 25.19 -15.23
N GLN A 479 5.15 26.07 -16.09
CA GLN A 479 5.05 27.50 -15.82
C GLN A 479 3.57 27.90 -15.85
N LEU A 480 3.12 28.54 -14.77
CA LEU A 480 1.82 29.20 -14.71
C LEU A 480 1.96 30.54 -15.44
N GLU A 481 1.38 30.64 -16.62
CA GLU A 481 1.44 31.87 -17.44
C GLU A 481 0.42 32.90 -16.93
N ASP A 482 -0.77 32.44 -16.52
CA ASP A 482 -1.86 33.23 -15.92
C ASP A 482 -2.73 32.34 -15.00
N GLU A 483 -3.75 32.89 -14.32
CA GLU A 483 -4.68 32.11 -13.44
C GLU A 483 -5.40 30.93 -14.15
N ASN A 484 -5.36 30.89 -15.48
CA ASN A 484 -6.13 29.99 -16.33
C ASN A 484 -5.31 29.32 -17.45
N GLU A 485 -4.00 29.57 -17.54
CA GLU A 485 -3.12 29.07 -18.61
C GLU A 485 -1.81 28.51 -18.05
N ILE A 486 -1.41 27.38 -18.60
CA ILE A 486 -0.25 26.62 -18.11
C ILE A 486 0.59 26.22 -19.31
N SER A 487 1.89 26.52 -19.25
CA SER A 487 2.87 26.02 -20.19
C SER A 487 3.64 24.85 -19.60
N ILE A 488 3.70 23.74 -20.33
CA ILE A 488 4.48 22.55 -20.01
C ILE A 488 5.61 22.45 -21.02
N THR A 489 6.85 22.48 -20.54
CA THR A 489 8.04 22.19 -21.32
C THR A 489 8.51 20.80 -20.99
N LEU A 490 8.49 19.87 -21.95
CA LEU A 490 9.01 18.53 -21.80
C LEU A 490 10.19 18.32 -22.76
N ILE A 491 11.34 17.95 -22.23
CA ILE A 491 12.51 17.55 -23.03
C ILE A 491 12.64 16.05 -22.93
N PHE A 492 12.61 15.37 -24.07
CA PHE A 492 12.82 13.94 -24.18
C PHE A 492 13.82 13.64 -25.30
N ASN A 493 14.89 12.92 -24.97
CA ASN A 493 16.04 12.71 -25.86
C ASN A 493 16.57 14.03 -26.43
N GLU A 494 16.52 14.23 -27.75
CA GLU A 494 17.02 15.40 -28.46
C GLU A 494 15.93 16.42 -28.82
N ASN A 495 14.68 16.18 -28.40
CA ASN A 495 13.53 17.03 -28.72
C ASN A 495 12.99 17.75 -27.49
N ALA A 496 12.50 18.97 -27.69
CA ALA A 496 11.71 19.69 -26.70
C ALA A 496 10.27 19.89 -27.20
N TYR A 497 9.32 19.76 -26.28
CA TYR A 497 7.89 19.87 -26.52
C TYR A 497 7.35 21.01 -25.65
N LEU A 498 6.78 22.03 -26.27
CA LEU A 498 6.12 23.14 -25.60
C LEU A 498 4.61 22.97 -25.76
N TYR A 499 3.93 22.75 -24.64
CA TYR A 499 2.50 22.53 -24.59
C TYR A 499 1.79 23.61 -23.78
N ASN A 500 0.76 24.26 -24.34
CA ASN A 500 -0.04 25.25 -23.64
C ASN A 500 -1.46 24.73 -23.40
N SER A 501 -1.88 24.69 -22.14
CA SER A 501 -3.21 24.22 -21.72
C SER A 501 -4.06 25.37 -21.20
N ASN A 502 -5.35 25.40 -21.56
CA ASN A 502 -6.32 26.40 -21.10
C ASN A 502 -7.34 25.74 -20.14
N LYS A 503 -7.81 26.48 -19.13
CA LYS A 503 -8.75 25.99 -18.08
C LYS A 503 -10.08 25.37 -18.56
N GLY A 504 -10.46 25.52 -19.83
CA GLY A 504 -11.71 24.97 -20.37
C GLY A 504 -11.66 23.46 -20.60
N SER A 505 -10.47 22.87 -20.67
CA SER A 505 -10.23 21.44 -20.88
C SER A 505 -9.60 20.80 -19.63
N ASN A 506 -9.74 19.48 -19.50
CA ASN A 506 -9.10 18.76 -18.42
C ASN A 506 -7.59 18.64 -18.69
N CYS A 507 -6.78 19.52 -18.10
CA CYS A 507 -5.33 19.57 -18.29
C CYS A 507 -4.61 18.23 -18.04
N TYR A 508 -5.16 17.34 -17.20
CA TYR A 508 -4.59 16.01 -16.96
C TYR A 508 -4.79 15.04 -18.13
N LEU A 509 -5.93 15.13 -18.82
CA LEU A 509 -6.17 14.37 -20.05
C LEU A 509 -5.25 14.84 -21.17
N GLU A 510 -5.12 16.15 -21.32
CA GLU A 510 -4.22 16.77 -22.30
C GLU A 510 -2.76 16.37 -22.07
N MET A 511 -2.34 16.30 -20.81
CA MET A 511 -1.02 15.81 -20.46
C MET A 511 -0.78 14.35 -20.88
N ILE A 512 -1.77 13.46 -20.71
CA ILE A 512 -1.65 12.08 -21.21
C ILE A 512 -1.51 12.06 -22.73
N LYS A 513 -2.28 12.89 -23.45
CA LYS A 513 -2.16 13.03 -24.91
C LYS A 513 -0.78 13.54 -25.31
N LEU A 514 -0.26 14.55 -24.62
CA LEU A 514 1.10 15.07 -24.82
C LEU A 514 2.15 13.98 -24.64
N LEU A 515 2.08 13.22 -23.54
CA LEU A 515 3.05 12.16 -23.26
C LEU A 515 2.97 11.03 -24.30
N ASN A 516 1.77 10.61 -24.72
CA ASN A 516 1.62 9.63 -25.78
C ASN A 516 2.16 10.13 -27.12
N GLN A 517 1.98 11.42 -27.45
CA GLN A 517 2.57 12.04 -28.64
C GLN A 517 4.10 12.05 -28.57
N VAL A 518 4.68 12.39 -27.42
CA VAL A 518 6.15 12.36 -27.23
C VAL A 518 6.69 10.96 -27.45
N LEU A 519 6.01 9.94 -26.93
CA LEU A 519 6.39 8.54 -27.10
C LEU A 519 6.24 8.09 -28.57
N GLU A 520 5.20 8.55 -29.27
CA GLU A 520 4.98 8.29 -30.70
C GLU A 520 6.08 8.88 -31.57
N ASP A 521 6.38 10.16 -31.39
CA ASP A 521 7.45 10.84 -32.10
C ASP A 521 8.82 10.18 -31.91
N ASN A 522 9.02 9.50 -30.78
CA ASN A 522 10.27 8.82 -30.44
C ASN A 522 10.24 7.31 -30.71
N ASN A 523 9.23 6.81 -31.43
CA ASN A 523 9.08 5.39 -31.79
C ASN A 523 9.14 4.42 -30.60
N ALA A 524 8.67 4.83 -29.41
CA ALA A 524 8.48 3.87 -28.33
C ALA A 524 7.35 2.89 -28.72
N GLU A 525 7.32 1.67 -28.17
CA GLU A 525 6.19 0.74 -28.39
C GLU A 525 5.11 0.91 -27.30
N GLU A 526 5.53 1.25 -26.08
CA GLU A 526 4.65 1.37 -24.91
C GLU A 526 3.99 2.75 -24.80
N ARG A 527 2.72 2.80 -24.41
CA ARG A 527 1.92 4.02 -24.28
C ARG A 527 1.01 3.97 -23.04
N PHE A 528 0.50 5.13 -22.64
CA PHE A 528 -0.60 5.22 -21.68
C PHE A 528 -1.91 4.80 -22.35
N CYS A 529 -2.32 3.56 -22.11
CA CYS A 529 -3.53 2.97 -22.69
C CYS A 529 -4.72 3.14 -21.74
N PHE A 530 -5.82 3.69 -22.24
CA PHE A 530 -7.04 3.89 -21.43
C PHE A 530 -7.54 2.56 -20.86
N LEU A 531 -7.86 2.54 -19.57
CA LEU A 531 -8.37 1.37 -18.85
C LEU A 531 -9.87 1.47 -18.60
N SER A 532 -10.29 2.53 -17.91
CA SER A 532 -11.69 2.81 -17.54
C SER A 532 -11.84 4.22 -16.98
N ALA A 533 -13.06 4.77 -17.00
CA ALA A 533 -13.41 6.00 -16.30
C ALA A 533 -14.41 5.72 -15.15
N SER A 534 -14.43 6.59 -14.14
CA SER A 534 -15.43 6.64 -13.07
C SER A 534 -15.76 8.09 -12.72
N ASP A 535 -16.84 8.32 -11.98
CA ASP A 535 -17.24 9.64 -11.48
C ASP A 535 -16.09 10.26 -10.66
N GLY A 536 -15.29 11.13 -11.30
CA GLY A 536 -14.15 11.83 -10.69
C GLY A 536 -12.76 11.25 -10.96
N GLY A 537 -12.60 10.25 -11.84
CA GLY A 537 -11.24 9.80 -12.18
C GLY A 537 -11.12 8.90 -13.40
N ILE A 538 -9.93 8.92 -14.01
CA ILE A 538 -9.61 8.23 -15.26
C ILE A 538 -8.39 7.35 -15.03
N ARG A 539 -8.48 6.10 -15.50
CA ARG A 539 -7.45 5.08 -15.28
C ARG A 539 -6.75 4.72 -16.57
N TYR A 540 -5.44 4.59 -16.50
CA TYR A 540 -4.57 4.16 -17.60
C TYR A 540 -3.66 3.02 -17.16
N LEU A 541 -3.25 2.21 -18.14
CA LEU A 541 -2.18 1.21 -18.01
C LEU A 541 -1.07 1.57 -18.99
N PHE A 542 0.16 1.71 -18.50
CA PHE A 542 1.32 1.89 -19.36
C PHE A 542 1.78 0.54 -19.93
N GLY A 543 1.96 0.46 -21.25
CA GLY A 543 2.44 -0.74 -21.94
C GLY A 543 2.09 -0.74 -23.42
N ASP A 544 2.47 -1.81 -24.12
CA ASP A 544 2.09 -2.02 -25.53
C ASP A 544 0.55 -2.13 -25.66
N GLN A 545 -0.02 -1.44 -26.65
CA GLN A 545 -1.47 -1.32 -26.81
C GLN A 545 -2.15 -2.68 -27.03
N GLU A 546 -1.53 -3.59 -27.79
CA GLU A 546 -2.10 -4.91 -28.05
C GLU A 546 -2.03 -5.80 -26.80
N TYR A 547 -0.96 -5.69 -26.03
CA TYR A 547 -0.83 -6.40 -24.74
C TYR A 547 -1.84 -5.89 -23.70
N VAL A 548 -2.06 -4.57 -23.63
CA VAL A 548 -3.09 -4.00 -22.75
C VAL A 548 -4.49 -4.48 -23.17
N LYS A 549 -4.79 -4.56 -24.48
CA LYS A 549 -6.06 -5.11 -24.99
C LYS A 549 -6.27 -6.58 -24.58
N VAL A 550 -5.24 -7.41 -24.71
CA VAL A 550 -5.28 -8.83 -24.27
C VAL A 550 -5.55 -8.91 -22.77
N PHE A 551 -4.85 -8.09 -21.97
CA PHE A 551 -5.02 -8.06 -20.51
C PHE A 551 -6.44 -7.65 -20.12
N LYS A 552 -6.98 -6.59 -20.72
CA LYS A 552 -8.37 -6.13 -20.50
C LYS A 552 -9.39 -7.25 -20.73
N THR A 553 -9.19 -8.02 -21.80
CA THR A 553 -10.06 -9.14 -22.17
C THR A 553 -9.94 -10.29 -21.17
N GLN A 554 -8.71 -10.70 -20.85
CA GLN A 554 -8.44 -11.80 -19.92
C GLN A 554 -8.95 -11.53 -18.50
N CYS A 555 -8.86 -10.27 -18.03
CA CYS A 555 -9.35 -9.86 -16.73
C CYS A 555 -10.84 -9.46 -16.72
N GLY A 556 -11.54 -9.57 -17.86
CA GLY A 556 -12.98 -9.29 -17.96
C GLY A 556 -13.35 -7.83 -17.72
N LEU A 557 -12.43 -6.90 -18.03
CA LEU A 557 -12.63 -5.45 -17.91
C LEU A 557 -13.47 -4.87 -19.06
N VAL A 558 -13.55 -5.58 -20.19
CA VAL A 558 -14.36 -5.22 -21.37
C VAL A 558 -15.21 -6.43 -21.79
N LYS A 559 -16.42 -6.20 -22.31
CA LYS A 559 -17.26 -7.26 -22.90
C LYS A 559 -16.82 -7.49 -24.35
N ALA A 560 -16.70 -8.76 -24.77
CA ALA A 560 -16.24 -9.20 -26.11
C ALA A 560 -17.10 -8.75 -27.32
N SER A 561 -17.98 -7.76 -27.17
CA SER A 561 -18.90 -7.29 -28.21
C SER A 561 -18.96 -5.76 -28.33
N GLN A 562 -18.08 -5.01 -27.68
CA GLN A 562 -17.99 -3.54 -27.77
C GLN A 562 -16.64 -3.10 -28.38
N GLU A 563 -16.17 -3.83 -29.38
CA GLU A 563 -14.81 -3.65 -29.93
C GLU A 563 -14.63 -2.42 -30.84
N ASN A 564 -15.69 -1.66 -31.18
CA ASN A 564 -15.58 -0.57 -32.16
C ASN A 564 -16.16 0.80 -31.76
N GLU A 565 -16.81 0.96 -30.60
CA GLU A 565 -17.46 2.24 -30.23
C GLU A 565 -16.72 3.02 -29.13
N GLN A 566 -15.99 2.35 -28.23
CA GLN A 566 -15.39 3.01 -27.06
C GLN A 566 -14.03 3.69 -27.27
N GLU A 567 -13.32 3.45 -28.39
CA GLU A 567 -12.02 4.11 -28.64
C GLU A 567 -12.16 5.57 -29.11
N ASN A 568 -13.32 5.98 -29.65
CA ASN A 568 -13.58 7.38 -30.03
C ASN A 568 -14.56 8.11 -29.09
N GLU A 569 -15.53 7.43 -28.49
CA GLU A 569 -16.57 8.10 -27.66
C GLU A 569 -16.04 8.59 -26.30
N GLY A 570 -15.00 7.95 -25.75
CA GLY A 570 -14.38 8.39 -24.48
C GLY A 570 -13.61 9.71 -24.56
N GLU A 571 -13.24 10.17 -25.76
CA GLU A 571 -12.55 11.45 -25.97
C GLU A 571 -13.48 12.60 -26.38
N GLU A 572 -14.69 12.32 -26.89
CA GLU A 572 -15.67 13.34 -27.31
C GLU A 572 -16.86 13.53 -26.35
N GLU A 573 -17.25 12.54 -25.52
CA GLU A 573 -18.49 12.64 -24.72
C GLU A 573 -18.37 13.33 -23.34
N ILE A 574 -17.24 13.95 -22.98
CA ILE A 574 -17.10 14.63 -21.67
C ILE A 574 -17.46 16.14 -21.72
N GLU A 575 -17.89 16.67 -22.87
CA GLU A 575 -18.25 18.11 -22.99
C GLU A 575 -19.67 18.50 -22.55
N GLU A 576 -20.57 17.56 -22.22
CA GLU A 576 -21.93 17.91 -21.77
C GLU A 576 -22.34 17.24 -20.45
N ILE A 577 -21.83 17.78 -19.35
CA ILE A 577 -22.60 17.87 -18.10
C ILE A 577 -22.86 19.36 -17.87
N LYS A 578 -23.87 19.90 -18.53
CA LYS A 578 -24.44 21.20 -18.19
C LYS A 578 -25.51 21.01 -17.13
N ASP A 579 -25.41 21.83 -16.10
CA ASP A 579 -26.36 22.00 -15.02
C ASP A 579 -27.82 22.13 -15.51
N GLU A 580 -28.64 21.11 -15.27
CA GLU A 580 -30.09 21.21 -15.25
C GLU A 580 -30.65 20.67 -13.92
N GLU A 581 -30.22 21.25 -12.80
CA GLU A 581 -30.99 21.22 -11.54
C GLU A 581 -30.79 22.55 -10.81
N ASP A 582 -31.29 23.65 -11.37
CA ASP A 582 -31.49 24.89 -10.60
C ASP A 582 -32.51 25.81 -11.27
N LEU A 583 -33.76 25.35 -11.44
CA LEU A 583 -34.87 26.21 -11.84
C LEU A 583 -36.24 25.65 -11.43
N GLU A 584 -36.43 25.30 -10.15
CA GLU A 584 -37.80 25.09 -9.65
C GLU A 584 -37.96 25.37 -8.14
N LEU A 585 -37.48 26.52 -7.64
CA LEU A 585 -37.79 26.96 -6.27
C LEU A 585 -37.90 28.48 -6.11
N GLN A 586 -38.51 29.19 -7.06
CA GLN A 586 -39.00 30.57 -6.82
C GLN A 586 -40.26 30.86 -7.64
N SER A 587 -41.43 30.43 -7.14
CA SER A 587 -42.69 31.18 -7.31
C SER A 587 -43.82 30.48 -6.56
N GLN A 588 -44.03 30.87 -5.30
CA GLN A 588 -45.34 30.97 -4.66
C GLN A 588 -45.13 31.38 -3.22
N GLU A 589 -45.05 32.69 -2.98
CA GLU A 589 -45.65 33.31 -1.80
C GLU A 589 -45.79 34.81 -2.07
N GLU A 590 -46.86 35.37 -1.52
CA GLU A 590 -47.46 36.69 -1.81
C GLU A 590 -48.32 36.69 -3.10
N ASP A 591 -49.65 36.84 -3.04
CA ASP A 591 -50.34 37.80 -2.19
C ASP A 591 -51.87 37.51 -2.07
N VAL A 592 -52.44 38.03 -0.98
CA VAL A 592 -53.82 38.52 -0.78
C VAL A 592 -54.82 37.78 0.14
N SER A 593 -55.06 38.46 1.28
CA SER A 593 -56.33 38.73 2.01
C SER A 593 -56.77 37.76 3.11
N LEU A 594 -56.69 38.16 4.39
CA LEU A 594 -57.65 39.00 5.14
C LEU A 594 -59.13 38.56 5.03
N GLY A 595 -59.68 38.13 6.16
CA GLY A 595 -61.01 38.54 6.60
C GLY A 595 -62.14 37.53 6.50
N SER A 596 -62.63 37.13 7.69
CA SER A 596 -63.91 36.46 8.03
C SER A 596 -63.85 34.95 8.23
#